data_AF-A0A7C2U7L0-F1
#
_entry.id   AF-A0A7C2U7L0-F1
#
_cell.length_a   1.000
_cell.length_b   1.000
_cell.length_c   1.000
_cell.angle_alpha   90.00
_cell.angle_beta   90.00
_cell.angle_gamma   90.00
#
_symmetry.space_group_name_H-M   'P 1'
#
loop_
_entity.id
_entity.type
_entity.pdbx_description
1 polymer ?
#
loop_
_entity_poly.entity_id
_entity_poly.type
_entity_poly.pdbx_seq_one_letter_code
_entity_poly.pdbx_strand_id
1 'polypeptide(L)'
;MEAGILLACFALAAATLIFIFYIDPDPADSAPHRSRLDQLLERRDTIYENLRDLKFEQRAGKYSEADYEQMRQSLETEAALVLAEIEKVTGGVARPTPAAGKPRS
;
A
#
# COMPACT_ATOMS: atom_id res chain seq x y z
N MET A 1 26.56 42.77 6.27
CA MET A 1 26.65 41.29 6.20
C MET A 1 25.36 40.63 6.66
N GLU A 2 24.76 41.08 7.76
CA GLU A 2 23.52 40.47 8.33
C GLU A 2 22.30 40.51 7.39
N ALA A 3 22.07 41.63 6.69
CA ALA A 3 20.96 41.75 5.74
C ALA A 3 21.04 40.75 4.57
N GLY A 4 22.25 40.38 4.13
CA GLY A 4 22.44 39.39 3.06
C GLY A 4 22.09 37.97 3.51
N ILE A 5 22.37 37.65 4.77
CA ILE A 5 22.05 36.34 5.36
C ILE A 5 20.54 36.20 5.54
N LEU A 6 19.87 37.25 6.02
CA LEU A 6 18.40 37.26 6.17
C LEU A 6 17.70 37.09 4.82
N LEU A 7 18.17 37.79 3.78
CA LEU A 7 17.63 37.65 2.43
C LEU A 7 17.83 36.23 1.88
N ALA A 8 19.02 35.64 2.08
CA ALA A 8 19.31 34.28 1.65
C ALA A 8 18.44 33.24 2.39
N CYS A 9 18.26 33.39 3.70
CA CYS A 9 17.36 32.54 4.48
C CYS A 9 15.92 32.65 4.00
N PHE A 10 15.43 33.86 3.75
CA PHE A 10 14.07 34.07 3.26
C PHE A 10 13.88 33.51 1.85
N ALA A 11 14.86 33.69 0.96
CA ALA A 11 14.83 33.14 -0.39
C ALA A 11 14.86 31.60 -0.37
N LEU A 12 15.69 31.00 0.48
CA LEU A 12 15.74 29.54 0.64
C LEU A 12 14.42 29.01 1.19
N ALA A 13 13.86 29.65 2.22
CA ALA A 13 12.58 29.27 2.81
C ALA A 13 11.43 29.42 1.80
N ALA A 14 11.42 30.48 1.00
CA ALA A 14 10.43 30.65 -0.05
C ALA A 14 10.59 29.58 -1.14
N ALA A 15 11.82 29.25 -1.55
CA ALA A 15 12.09 28.21 -2.54
C ALA A 15 11.68 26.81 -2.06
N THR A 16 11.93 26.47 -0.79
CA THR A 16 11.50 25.19 -0.22
C THR A 16 9.98 25.12 -0.08
N LEU A 17 9.33 26.19 0.37
CA LEU A 17 7.87 26.25 0.40
C LEU A 17 7.28 26.10 -1.00
N ILE A 18 7.79 26.84 -1.98
CA ILE A 18 7.36 26.69 -3.38
C ILE A 18 7.57 25.26 -3.82
N PHE A 19 8.73 24.65 -3.60
CA PHE A 19 9.00 23.26 -3.99
C PHE A 19 8.00 22.28 -3.36
N ILE A 20 7.68 22.43 -2.07
CA ILE A 20 6.70 21.59 -1.35
C ILE A 20 5.27 21.80 -1.88
N PHE A 21 4.89 23.04 -2.22
CA PHE A 21 3.56 23.35 -2.75
C PHE A 21 3.42 23.08 -4.25
N TYR A 22 4.53 23.00 -5.00
CA TYR A 22 4.54 22.72 -6.44
C TYR A 22 4.73 21.23 -6.75
N ILE A 23 5.27 20.46 -5.80
CA ILE A 23 5.21 19.00 -5.85
C ILE A 23 3.80 18.61 -5.40
N ASP A 24 2.85 18.69 -6.34
CA ASP A 24 1.51 18.15 -6.14
C ASP A 24 1.69 16.69 -5.69
N PRO A 25 1.24 16.29 -4.48
CA PRO A 25 1.06 14.87 -4.22
C PRO A 25 0.11 14.42 -5.32
N ASP A 26 0.56 13.50 -6.18
CA ASP A 26 -0.20 13.07 -7.34
C ASP A 26 -1.67 12.91 -6.92
N PRO A 27 -2.65 13.58 -7.56
CA PRO A 27 -4.04 13.49 -7.13
C PRO A 27 -4.55 12.03 -7.09
N ALA A 28 -3.84 11.08 -7.71
CA ALA A 28 -4.04 9.66 -7.52
C ALA A 28 -3.70 9.16 -6.10
N ASP A 29 -2.68 9.71 -5.41
CA ASP A 29 -2.35 9.39 -4.01
C ASP A 29 -3.35 9.96 -3.01
N SER A 30 -4.07 11.03 -3.36
CA SER A 30 -5.12 11.63 -2.51
C SER A 30 -6.53 11.12 -2.81
N ALA A 31 -6.70 10.23 -3.79
CA ALA A 31 -8.02 9.73 -4.17
C ALA A 31 -8.58 8.77 -3.09
N PRO A 32 -9.88 8.82 -2.76
CA PRO A 32 -10.55 7.84 -1.90
C PRO A 32 -10.31 6.37 -2.32
N HIS A 33 -9.97 6.16 -3.60
CA HIS A 33 -9.63 4.87 -4.18
C HIS A 33 -8.30 4.31 -3.66
N ARG A 34 -7.29 5.15 -3.39
CA ARG A 34 -6.05 4.72 -2.73
C ARG A 34 -6.35 4.26 -1.32
N SER A 35 -7.06 5.07 -0.53
CA SER A 35 -7.47 4.68 0.82
C SER A 35 -8.26 3.36 0.84
N ARG A 36 -9.19 3.16 -0.10
CA ARG A 36 -9.94 1.90 -0.21
C ARG A 36 -9.05 0.73 -0.62
N LEU A 37 -8.15 0.94 -1.58
CA LEU A 37 -7.19 -0.08 -2.02
C LEU A 37 -6.22 -0.45 -0.90
N ASP A 38 -5.68 0.52 -0.17
CA ASP A 38 -4.78 0.32 0.96
C ASP A 38 -5.46 -0.49 2.07
N GLN A 39 -6.72 -0.17 2.41
CA GLN A 39 -7.51 -0.98 3.35
C GLN A 39 -7.69 -2.43 2.89
N LEU A 40 -7.92 -2.64 1.59
CA LEU A 40 -8.06 -4.00 1.05
C LEU A 40 -6.72 -4.76 1.05
N LEU A 41 -5.61 -4.07 0.77
CA LEU A 41 -4.26 -4.64 0.83
C LEU A 41 -3.87 -5.00 2.27
N GLU A 42 -4.16 -4.14 3.24
CA GLU A 42 -3.94 -4.42 4.66
C GLU A 42 -4.78 -5.62 5.14
N ARG A 43 -6.04 -5.71 4.69
CA ARG A 43 -6.90 -6.85 5.00
C ARG A 43 -6.37 -8.15 4.40
N ARG A 44 -5.89 -8.11 3.14
CA ARG A 44 -5.23 -9.25 2.49
C ARG A 44 -4.03 -9.73 3.31
N ASP A 45 -3.16 -8.82 3.73
CA ASP A 45 -1.96 -9.15 4.48
C ASP A 45 -2.31 -9.78 5.83
N THR A 46 -3.30 -9.22 6.53
CA THR A 46 -3.84 -9.81 7.76
C THR A 46 -4.31 -11.26 7.56
N ILE A 47 -5.04 -11.56 6.48
CA ILE A 47 -5.52 -12.92 6.20
C ILE A 47 -4.35 -13.88 5.91
N TYR A 48 -3.33 -13.44 5.18
CA TYR A 48 -2.16 -14.26 4.90
C TYR A 48 -1.32 -14.55 6.15
N GLU A 49 -1.16 -13.56 7.03
CA GLU A 49 -0.52 -13.75 8.33
C GLU A 49 -1.31 -14.77 9.17
N ASN A 50 -2.63 -14.63 9.24
CA ASN A 50 -3.49 -15.60 9.94
C ASN A 50 -3.38 -17.02 9.36
N LEU A 51 -3.29 -17.18 8.03
CA LEU A 51 -3.07 -18.48 7.39
C LEU A 51 -1.72 -19.09 7.75
N ARG A 52 -0.67 -18.26 7.83
CA ARG A 52 0.67 -18.69 8.24
C ARG A 52 0.69 -19.12 9.69
N ASP A 53 0.07 -18.34 10.56
CA ASP A 53 0.01 -18.63 11.99
C ASP A 53 -0.85 -19.87 12.26
N LEU A 54 -1.99 -20.02 11.57
CA LEU A 54 -2.82 -21.23 11.64
C LEU A 54 -2.04 -22.51 11.30
N LYS A 55 -1.18 -22.46 10.26
CA LYS A 55 -0.29 -23.58 9.91
C LYS A 55 0.75 -23.86 10.99
N PHE A 56 1.25 -22.83 11.66
CA PHE A 56 2.18 -23.00 12.78
C PHE A 56 1.46 -23.65 13.99
N GLU A 57 0.27 -23.18 14.31
CA GLU A 57 -0.52 -23.70 15.43
C GLU A 57 -0.99 -25.15 15.21
N GLN A 58 -1.34 -25.52 13.98
CA GLN A 58 -1.65 -26.91 13.62
C GLN A 58 -0.43 -27.82 13.79
N ARG A 59 0.75 -27.41 13.33
CA ARG A 59 2.00 -28.17 13.55
C ARG A 59 2.38 -28.27 15.02
N ALA A 60 2.01 -27.28 15.83
CA ALA A 60 2.17 -27.31 17.29
C ALA A 60 1.15 -28.24 17.98
N GLY A 61 0.19 -28.81 17.24
CA GLY A 61 -0.82 -29.73 17.75
C GLY A 61 -1.99 -29.06 18.49
N LYS A 62 -2.20 -27.74 18.30
CA LYS A 62 -3.28 -27.00 18.97
C LYS A 62 -4.67 -27.28 18.41
N TYR A 63 -4.77 -27.71 17.16
CA TYR A 63 -6.02 -27.94 16.46
C TYR A 63 -6.09 -29.35 15.89
N SER A 64 -7.30 -29.91 15.82
CA SER A 64 -7.54 -31.13 15.06
C SER A 64 -7.46 -30.85 13.55
N GLU A 65 -7.24 -31.88 12.75
CA GLU A 65 -7.19 -31.75 11.28
C GLU A 65 -8.49 -31.17 10.71
N ALA A 66 -9.64 -31.56 11.27
CA ALA A 66 -10.95 -31.08 10.85
C ALA A 66 -11.14 -29.59 11.17
N ASP A 67 -10.76 -29.14 12.37
CA ASP A 67 -10.85 -27.74 12.76
C ASP A 67 -9.90 -26.86 11.95
N TYR A 68 -8.68 -27.36 11.70
CA TYR A 68 -7.70 -26.69 10.85
C TYR A 68 -8.23 -26.48 9.44
N GLU A 69 -8.75 -27.53 8.79
CA GLU A 69 -9.29 -27.42 7.43
C GLU A 69 -10.49 -26.48 7.36
N GLN A 70 -11.38 -26.49 8.37
CA GLN A 70 -12.51 -25.55 8.42
C GLN A 70 -12.04 -24.09 8.52
N MET A 71 -11.13 -23.78 9.44
CA MET A 71 -10.61 -22.43 9.62
C MET A 71 -9.81 -21.97 8.41
N ARG A 72 -8.99 -22.86 7.85
CA ARG A 72 -8.21 -22.61 6.64
C ARG A 72 -9.13 -22.27 5.46
N GLN A 73 -10.19 -23.05 5.25
CA GLN A 73 -11.13 -22.82 4.16
C GLN A 73 -11.88 -21.48 4.30
N SER A 74 -12.22 -21.09 5.55
CA SER A 74 -12.79 -19.78 5.82
C SER A 74 -11.84 -18.64 5.41
N LEU A 75 -10.58 -18.71 5.86
CA LEU A 75 -9.57 -17.70 5.53
C LEU A 75 -9.24 -17.65 4.03
N GLU A 76 -9.15 -18.81 3.37
CA GLU A 76 -8.95 -18.88 1.91
C GLU A 76 -10.11 -18.24 1.13
N THR A 77 -11.35 -18.45 1.60
CA THR A 77 -12.55 -17.82 1.02
C THR A 77 -12.51 -16.31 1.20
N GLU A 78 -12.16 -15.82 2.39
CA GLU A 78 -12.01 -14.38 2.64
C GLU A 78 -10.91 -13.76 1.77
N ALA A 79 -9.76 -14.45 1.63
CA ALA A 79 -8.68 -13.99 0.75
C ALA A 79 -9.15 -13.86 -0.70
N ALA A 80 -9.90 -14.85 -1.21
CA ALA A 80 -10.43 -14.81 -2.57
C ALA A 80 -11.39 -13.62 -2.78
N LEU A 81 -12.25 -13.33 -1.80
CA LEU A 81 -13.16 -12.18 -1.86
C LEU A 81 -12.41 -10.84 -1.84
N VAL A 82 -11.40 -10.70 -0.98
CA VAL A 82 -10.59 -9.48 -0.90
C VAL A 82 -9.80 -9.26 -2.19
N LEU A 83 -9.20 -10.31 -2.75
CA LEU A 83 -8.48 -10.23 -4.02
C LEU A 83 -9.41 -9.83 -5.18
N ALA A 84 -10.60 -10.40 -5.27
CA ALA A 84 -11.59 -10.01 -6.26
C ALA A 84 -12.02 -8.53 -6.10
N GLU A 85 -12.11 -8.03 -4.88
CA GLU A 85 -12.43 -6.62 -4.64
C GLU A 85 -11.27 -5.68 -4.99
N ILE A 86 -10.02 -6.09 -4.73
CA ILE A 86 -8.82 -5.39 -5.19
C ILE A 86 -8.83 -5.30 -6.73
N GLU A 87 -9.12 -6.38 -7.43
CA GLU A 87 -9.21 -6.39 -8.90
C GLU A 87 -10.26 -5.41 -9.43
N LYS A 88 -11.44 -5.35 -8.80
CA LYS A 88 -12.49 -4.38 -9.16
C LYS A 88 -12.05 -2.93 -8.92
N VAL A 89 -11.41 -2.66 -7.78
CA VAL A 89 -10.95 -1.30 -7.42
C VAL A 89 -9.78 -0.85 -8.29
N THR A 90 -8.90 -1.77 -8.67
CA THR A 90 -7.75 -1.51 -9.55
C THR A 90 -8.11 -1.57 -11.04
N GLY A 91 -9.33 -1.97 -11.40
CA GLY A 91 -9.77 -2.07 -12.80
C GLY A 91 -8.92 -3.02 -13.66
N GLY A 92 -8.25 -4.00 -13.06
CA GLY A 92 -7.29 -4.86 -13.76
C GLY A 92 -5.97 -4.17 -14.17
N VAL A 93 -5.69 -2.97 -13.66
CA VAL A 93 -4.49 -2.16 -13.98
C VAL A 93 -3.23 -2.61 -13.22
N ALA A 94 -3.23 -3.82 -12.63
CA ALA A 94 -2.01 -4.47 -12.16
C ALA A 94 -1.15 -4.98 -13.34
N ARG A 95 -0.90 -4.12 -14.34
CA ARG A 95 0.29 -4.21 -15.17
C ARG A 95 1.14 -3.00 -14.80
N PRO A 96 2.31 -3.20 -14.15
CA PRO A 96 3.20 -2.08 -13.92
C PRO A 96 3.61 -1.57 -15.31
N THR A 97 3.19 -0.37 -15.66
CA THR A 97 3.77 0.35 -16.78
C THR A 97 5.26 0.48 -16.45
N PRO A 98 6.18 -0.10 -17.24
CA PRO A 98 7.60 0.10 -17.00
C PRO A 98 7.83 1.60 -17.08
N ALA A 99 8.15 2.21 -15.94
CA ALA A 99 8.45 3.62 -15.83
C ALA A 99 9.45 3.97 -16.92
N ALA A 100 9.02 4.89 -17.77
CA ALA A 100 9.68 5.35 -18.96
C ALA A 100 11.19 5.48 -18.77
N GLY A 101 11.96 4.74 -19.58
CA GLY A 101 13.37 4.99 -19.77
C GLY A 101 13.56 6.45 -20.14
N LYS A 102 14.25 7.19 -19.27
CA LYS A 102 14.67 8.57 -19.54
C LYS A 102 15.56 8.57 -20.79
N PRO A 103 15.24 9.34 -21.85
CA PRO A 103 16.14 9.46 -22.98
C PRO A 103 17.37 10.23 -22.52
N ARG A 104 18.53 9.58 -22.62
CA ARG A 104 19.85 10.18 -22.36
C ARG A 104 20.22 10.93 -23.64
N SER A 105 20.15 12.26 -23.60
CA SER A 105 20.79 13.16 -24.57
C SER A 105 22.29 13.19 -24.33
#